data_AF-S4YT74-F1
#
_entry.id   AF-S4YT74-F1
#
_cell.length_a   1.000
_cell.length_b   1.000
_cell.length_c   1.000
_cell.angle_alpha   90.00
_cell.angle_beta   90.00
_cell.angle_gamma   90.00
#
_symmetry.space_group_name_H-M   'P 1'
#
loop_
_entity.id
_entity.type
_entity.pdbx_description
1 polymer ?
#
loop_
_entity_poly.entity_id
_entity_poly.type
_entity_poly.pdbx_seq_one_letter_code
_entity_poly.pdbx_strand_id
1 'polypeptide(L)'
;MINIVVVSHSAQLARGVEELARQMMRGDGCKLVLAAGVDDAEHPIGTDAIKVMEAIESVADGAGILVLMDLGSALLSAETALDLLDPQLAAKVRLCSAPLVEGTLAAVVAANSGAGLEQVLAEAQGALLAKQVQLGEAAPAAKSVELPLTHGKSVSWTVQNPHGLHARPAARLAETLAPFDTELVLEKQGQCANPRSLNQLALLQVRHGDTVRLIADGPQAEQALAAFRALAEQHFGETVSEQQLPSLHGIPVAESVTSGPVLQALSFWPTVTERPIGADDVLTEQQRLREALQHTLGDLGRLAERTGTLIGKPQAAIFGAHSMLLDDPDLQQAAYTRIAQQQCSAEQAWRQEMEAIIEDYRALDDEYMRARELDVRDMLRRTLSHLQQQPLLPITLTAPSILVMDELMPSDVVMLDRRLVLGICLSGGNALSHSAILAKAMGIPMVVGMNDCLSKTRSGQKAMLDAARGVLQLSH
;
A
#
# COMPACT_ATOMS: atom_id res chain seq x y z
N MET A 1 30.70 -19.72 19.59
CA MET A 1 30.13 -18.99 18.44
C MET A 1 29.86 -19.98 17.33
N ILE A 2 28.65 -19.97 16.79
CA ILE A 2 28.28 -20.76 15.61
C ILE A 2 28.21 -19.81 14.42
N ASN A 3 28.90 -20.16 13.33
CA ASN A 3 28.91 -19.35 12.11
C ASN A 3 28.02 -19.98 11.03
N ILE A 4 27.52 -19.17 10.11
CA ILE A 4 26.55 -19.57 9.10
C ILE A 4 27.09 -19.30 7.71
N VAL A 5 26.99 -20.29 6.83
CA VAL A 5 27.30 -20.17 5.41
C VAL A 5 26.03 -20.39 4.60
N VAL A 6 25.69 -19.45 3.73
CA VAL A 6 24.56 -19.55 2.81
C VAL A 6 25.07 -19.90 1.42
N VAL A 7 24.66 -21.06 0.92
CA VAL A 7 24.99 -21.56 -0.41
C VAL A 7 23.78 -21.40 -1.31
N SER A 8 23.94 -20.72 -2.44
CA SER A 8 22.84 -20.51 -3.39
C SER A 8 23.29 -20.49 -4.84
N HIS A 9 22.40 -20.86 -5.74
CA HIS A 9 22.64 -20.72 -7.17
C HIS A 9 22.66 -19.26 -7.61
N SER A 10 21.97 -18.38 -6.88
CA SER A 10 21.83 -16.98 -7.23
C SER A 10 22.51 -16.10 -6.21
N ALA A 11 23.54 -15.37 -6.64
CA ALA A 11 24.19 -14.34 -5.81
C ALA A 11 23.19 -13.27 -5.35
N GLN A 12 22.20 -12.94 -6.18
CA GLN A 12 21.14 -11.97 -5.81
C GLN A 12 20.24 -12.53 -4.71
N LEU A 13 19.86 -13.81 -4.79
CA LEU A 13 19.05 -14.45 -3.74
C LEU A 13 19.82 -14.51 -2.42
N ALA A 14 21.08 -14.95 -2.45
CA ALA A 14 21.94 -15.02 -1.26
C ALA A 14 22.12 -13.64 -0.61
N ARG A 15 22.33 -12.58 -1.40
CA ARG A 15 22.39 -11.20 -0.89
C ARG A 15 21.06 -10.74 -0.28
N GLY A 16 19.93 -11.09 -0.89
CA GLY A 16 18.62 -10.80 -0.31
C GLY A 16 18.40 -11.50 1.03
N VAL A 17 18.81 -12.78 1.14
CA VAL A 17 18.79 -13.53 2.41
C VAL A 17 19.69 -12.87 3.44
N GLU A 18 20.91 -12.46 3.05
CA GLU A 18 21.85 -11.75 3.91
C GLU A 18 21.27 -10.44 4.43
N GLU A 19 20.64 -9.64 3.56
CA GLU A 19 20.02 -8.38 3.92
C GLU A 19 18.93 -8.58 4.98
N LEU A 20 18.08 -9.59 4.82
CA LEU A 20 17.05 -9.94 5.80
C LEU A 20 17.67 -10.42 7.11
N ALA A 21 18.67 -11.31 7.04
CA ALA A 21 19.36 -11.85 8.19
C ALA A 21 20.06 -10.77 9.01
N ARG A 22 20.75 -9.83 8.36
CA ARG A 22 21.44 -8.71 9.01
C ARG A 22 20.51 -7.81 9.80
N GLN A 23 19.24 -7.68 9.40
CA GLN A 23 18.25 -6.94 10.19
C GLN A 23 17.87 -7.63 11.49
N MET A 24 18.06 -8.96 11.58
CA MET A 24 17.82 -9.74 12.78
C MET A 24 19.06 -9.82 13.68
N MET A 25 20.25 -9.52 13.16
CA MET A 25 21.50 -9.56 13.94
C MET A 25 21.68 -8.30 14.79
N ARG A 26 21.96 -8.48 16.08
CA ARG A 26 22.49 -7.43 16.94
C ARG A 26 23.81 -7.86 17.57
N GLY A 27 24.90 -7.28 17.08
CA GLY A 27 26.26 -7.59 17.52
C GLY A 27 26.93 -8.70 16.72
N ASP A 28 28.12 -9.10 17.16
CA ASP A 28 29.02 -10.00 16.42
C ASP A 28 28.91 -11.46 16.91
N GLY A 29 27.73 -11.88 17.36
CA GLY A 29 27.47 -13.20 17.96
C GLY A 29 27.51 -14.37 16.97
N CYS A 30 27.52 -14.08 15.67
CA CYS A 30 27.57 -15.03 14.56
C CYS A 30 28.17 -14.32 13.34
N LYS A 31 29.01 -15.02 12.56
CA LYS A 31 29.38 -14.58 11.21
C LYS A 31 28.48 -15.24 10.18
N LEU A 32 27.99 -14.44 9.23
CA LEU A 32 27.23 -14.89 8.06
C LEU A 32 28.06 -14.64 6.79
N VAL A 33 28.35 -15.71 6.04
CA VAL A 33 29.12 -15.66 4.78
C VAL A 33 28.33 -16.31 3.65
N LEU A 34 28.50 -15.79 2.44
CA LEU A 34 27.80 -16.25 1.24
C LEU A 34 28.74 -16.99 0.30
N ALA A 35 28.27 -18.10 -0.26
CA ALA A 35 28.88 -18.78 -1.40
C ALA A 35 27.80 -18.98 -2.46
N ALA A 36 27.73 -18.05 -3.43
CA ALA A 36 26.62 -18.07 -4.38
C ALA A 36 27.00 -17.60 -5.80
N GLY A 37 26.35 -18.22 -6.78
CA GLY A 37 26.61 -17.98 -8.20
C GLY A 37 27.95 -18.56 -8.69
N VAL A 38 28.17 -18.46 -10.00
CA VAL A 38 29.42 -18.80 -10.67
C VAL A 38 30.02 -17.56 -11.34
N ASP A 39 31.33 -17.56 -11.60
CA ASP A 39 32.01 -16.45 -12.28
C ASP A 39 31.82 -16.49 -13.81
N ASP A 40 30.55 -16.56 -14.23
CA ASP A 40 30.11 -16.45 -15.62
C ASP A 40 29.17 -15.25 -15.75
N ALA A 41 29.59 -14.23 -16.50
CA ALA A 41 28.83 -13.00 -16.68
C ALA A 41 27.57 -13.20 -17.53
N GLU A 42 27.56 -14.19 -18.43
CA GLU A 42 26.40 -14.49 -19.29
C GLU A 42 25.45 -15.48 -18.61
N HIS A 43 25.98 -16.39 -17.77
CA HIS A 43 25.19 -17.39 -17.03
C HIS A 43 25.55 -17.42 -15.53
N PRO A 44 25.26 -16.36 -14.76
CA PRO A 44 25.71 -16.23 -13.37
C PRO A 44 25.04 -17.17 -12.37
N ILE A 45 24.04 -17.95 -12.80
CA ILE A 45 23.28 -18.87 -11.95
C ILE A 45 24.01 -20.22 -11.90
N GLY A 46 24.47 -20.61 -10.71
CA GLY A 46 25.17 -21.87 -10.48
C GLY A 46 25.81 -21.95 -9.11
N THR A 47 26.41 -23.09 -8.78
CA THR A 47 27.09 -23.33 -7.49
C THR A 47 28.50 -23.84 -7.71
N ASP A 48 29.46 -23.27 -6.98
CA ASP A 48 30.88 -23.59 -7.09
C ASP A 48 31.41 -24.17 -5.77
N ALA A 49 31.88 -25.42 -5.81
CA ALA A 49 32.39 -26.12 -4.63
C ALA A 49 33.63 -25.43 -4.01
N ILE A 50 34.47 -24.78 -4.82
CA ILE A 50 35.65 -24.06 -4.31
C ILE A 50 35.22 -22.81 -3.55
N LYS A 51 34.25 -22.04 -4.07
CA LYS A 51 33.70 -20.89 -3.34
C LYS A 51 33.03 -21.29 -2.03
N VAL A 52 32.34 -22.44 -2.01
CA VAL A 52 31.73 -22.96 -0.77
C VAL A 52 32.81 -23.35 0.25
N MET A 53 33.88 -24.02 -0.19
CA MET A 53 35.03 -24.37 0.64
C MET A 53 35.68 -23.11 1.23
N GLU A 54 36.02 -22.12 0.40
CA GLU A 54 36.61 -20.84 0.82
C GLU A 54 35.72 -20.08 1.82
N ALA A 55 34.40 -20.09 1.58
CA ALA A 55 33.44 -19.49 2.51
C ALA A 55 33.46 -20.17 3.88
N ILE A 56 33.52 -21.51 3.93
CA ILE A 56 33.62 -22.28 5.18
C ILE A 56 34.94 -21.99 5.90
N GLU A 57 36.07 -21.95 5.17
CA GLU A 57 37.38 -21.64 5.73
C GLU A 57 37.43 -20.23 6.33
N SER A 58 36.78 -19.25 5.70
CA SER A 58 36.72 -17.87 6.18
C SER A 58 36.07 -17.70 7.56
N VAL A 59 35.29 -18.69 8.00
CA VAL A 59 34.58 -18.71 9.29
C VAL A 59 35.02 -19.87 10.20
N ALA A 60 36.19 -20.45 9.92
CA ALA A 60 36.75 -21.60 10.65
C ALA A 60 37.07 -21.33 12.13
N ASP A 61 37.09 -20.05 12.54
CA ASP A 61 37.29 -19.63 13.92
C ASP A 61 36.08 -19.93 14.84
N GLY A 62 34.93 -20.27 14.25
CA GLY A 62 33.75 -20.73 14.98
C GLY A 62 33.93 -22.08 15.68
N ALA A 63 33.13 -22.30 16.73
CA ALA A 63 33.02 -23.60 17.41
C ALA A 63 32.24 -24.63 16.57
N GLY A 64 31.43 -24.15 15.62
CA GLY A 64 30.67 -24.95 14.66
C GLY A 64 30.20 -24.07 13.50
N ILE A 65 29.94 -24.70 12.35
CA ILE A 65 29.52 -24.02 11.11
C ILE A 65 28.26 -24.69 10.58
N LEU A 66 27.20 -23.92 10.38
CA LEU A 66 25.97 -24.39 9.75
C LEU A 66 25.90 -23.90 8.30
N VAL A 67 25.70 -24.82 7.36
CA VAL A 67 25.59 -24.52 5.93
C VAL A 67 24.13 -24.66 5.51
N LEU A 68 23.50 -23.56 5.10
CA LEU A 68 22.17 -23.57 4.48
C LEU A 68 22.28 -23.51 2.96
N MET A 69 21.39 -24.21 2.27
CA MET A 69 21.43 -24.41 0.83
C MET A 69 20.04 -24.37 0.20
N ASP A 70 19.93 -23.97 -1.07
CA ASP A 70 18.66 -23.89 -1.78
C ASP A 70 18.27 -25.18 -2.53
N LEU A 71 18.81 -25.38 -3.73
CA LEU A 71 18.41 -26.42 -4.67
C LEU A 71 19.45 -27.54 -4.75
N GLY A 72 19.10 -28.66 -5.37
CA GLY A 72 19.88 -29.90 -5.35
C GLY A 72 21.38 -29.77 -5.69
N SER A 73 21.78 -28.95 -6.68
CA SER A 73 23.21 -28.78 -7.01
C SER A 73 24.01 -27.98 -5.96
N ALA A 74 23.35 -27.20 -5.10
CA ALA A 74 24.02 -26.56 -3.96
C ALA A 74 24.41 -27.59 -2.90
N LEU A 75 23.59 -28.63 -2.71
CA LEU A 75 23.91 -29.75 -1.84
C LEU A 75 25.14 -30.51 -2.36
N LEU A 76 25.15 -30.88 -3.65
CA LEU A 76 26.31 -31.56 -4.23
C LEU A 76 27.59 -30.72 -4.15
N SER A 77 27.51 -29.42 -4.44
CA SER A 77 28.67 -28.52 -4.31
C SER A 77 29.14 -28.39 -2.85
N ALA A 78 28.23 -28.39 -1.88
CA ALA A 78 28.57 -28.36 -0.46
C ALA A 78 29.18 -29.68 0.04
N GLU A 79 28.66 -30.83 -0.40
CA GLU A 79 29.26 -32.15 -0.11
C GLU A 79 30.67 -32.24 -0.71
N THR A 80 30.84 -31.81 -1.97
CA THR A 80 32.15 -31.77 -2.62
C THR A 80 33.10 -30.82 -1.89
N ALA A 81 32.63 -29.66 -1.43
CA ALA A 81 33.44 -28.75 -0.62
C ALA A 81 33.89 -29.41 0.70
N LEU A 82 33.01 -30.16 1.38
CA LEU A 82 33.36 -30.90 2.60
C LEU A 82 34.46 -31.94 2.37
N ASP A 83 34.44 -32.65 1.23
CA ASP A 83 35.46 -33.63 0.88
C ASP A 83 36.83 -33.00 0.61
N LEU A 84 36.86 -31.72 0.23
CA LEU A 84 38.09 -30.96 -0.04
C LEU A 84 38.67 -30.26 1.21
N LEU A 85 37.86 -30.07 2.26
CA LEU A 85 38.27 -29.39 3.49
C LEU A 85 39.22 -30.23 4.36
N ASP A 86 39.97 -29.54 5.23
CA ASP A 86 40.69 -30.19 6.31
C ASP A 86 39.72 -31.02 7.19
N PRO A 87 40.06 -32.29 7.53
CA PRO A 87 39.16 -33.17 8.28
C PRO A 87 38.72 -32.63 9.65
N GLN A 88 39.55 -31.83 10.33
CA GLN A 88 39.19 -31.24 11.62
C GLN A 88 38.19 -30.10 11.45
N LEU A 89 38.30 -29.34 10.36
CA LEU A 89 37.32 -28.31 10.01
C LEU A 89 36.01 -28.94 9.54
N ALA A 90 36.06 -29.92 8.65
CA ALA A 90 34.88 -30.63 8.14
C ALA A 90 34.02 -31.22 9.28
N ALA A 91 34.64 -31.74 10.35
CA ALA A 91 33.94 -32.28 11.51
C ALA A 91 33.06 -31.24 12.25
N LYS A 92 33.40 -29.94 12.14
CA LYS A 92 32.65 -28.81 12.73
C LYS A 92 31.49 -28.33 11.87
N VAL A 93 31.40 -28.79 10.61
CA VAL A 93 30.40 -28.33 9.65
C VAL A 93 29.15 -29.22 9.72
N ARG A 94 27.98 -28.63 9.58
CA ARG A 94 26.69 -29.32 9.42
C ARG A 94 25.95 -28.75 8.21
N LEU A 95 25.54 -29.62 7.30
CA LEU A 95 24.66 -29.25 6.20
C LEU A 95 23.20 -29.25 6.69
N CYS A 96 22.45 -28.20 6.39
CA CYS A 96 21.09 -27.98 6.87
C CYS A 96 20.08 -28.08 5.72
N SER A 97 19.06 -28.90 5.90
CA SER A 97 17.96 -29.10 4.95
C SER A 97 16.80 -28.10 5.11
N ALA A 98 17.00 -27.02 5.86
CA ALA A 98 15.97 -26.02 6.10
C ALA A 98 15.68 -25.18 4.84
N PRO A 99 14.45 -24.63 4.68
CA PRO A 99 14.18 -23.63 3.65
C PRO A 99 15.18 -22.47 3.76
N LEU A 100 15.79 -22.08 2.63
CA LEU A 100 16.95 -21.16 2.65
C LEU A 100 16.67 -19.86 3.42
N VAL A 101 15.53 -19.21 3.17
CA VAL A 101 15.21 -17.91 3.79
C VAL A 101 14.85 -18.09 5.26
N GLU A 102 13.77 -18.83 5.54
CA GLU A 102 13.23 -19.00 6.90
C GLU A 102 14.24 -19.69 7.83
N GLY A 103 14.94 -20.70 7.33
CA GLY A 103 15.98 -21.42 8.05
C GLY A 103 17.18 -20.54 8.39
N THR A 104 17.62 -19.66 7.47
CA THR A 104 18.76 -18.77 7.74
C THR A 104 18.39 -17.78 8.84
N LEU A 105 17.18 -17.22 8.82
CA LEU A 105 16.73 -16.29 9.85
C LEU A 105 16.66 -16.95 11.22
N ALA A 106 16.09 -18.14 11.32
CA ALA A 106 16.03 -18.90 12.57
C ALA A 106 17.43 -19.27 13.09
N ALA A 107 18.32 -19.70 12.20
CA ALA A 107 19.70 -20.03 12.54
C ALA A 107 20.47 -18.82 13.07
N VAL A 108 20.37 -17.68 12.40
CA VAL A 108 21.08 -16.44 12.78
C VAL A 108 20.64 -15.96 14.16
N VAL A 109 19.33 -15.97 14.44
CA VAL A 109 18.78 -15.59 15.75
C VAL A 109 19.25 -16.56 16.84
N ALA A 110 19.22 -17.87 16.59
CA ALA A 110 19.70 -18.87 17.53
C ALA A 110 21.22 -18.75 17.78
N ALA A 111 22.01 -18.53 16.74
CA ALA A 111 23.46 -18.39 16.86
C ALA A 111 23.86 -17.12 17.63
N ASN A 112 23.22 -15.97 17.34
CA ASN A 112 23.47 -14.72 18.06
C ASN A 112 23.04 -14.77 19.53
N SER A 113 22.03 -15.58 19.84
CA SER A 113 21.60 -15.81 21.23
C SER A 113 22.56 -16.71 22.02
N GLY A 114 23.61 -17.22 21.37
CA GLY A 114 24.65 -18.04 22.00
C GLY A 114 24.37 -19.54 21.98
N ALA A 115 23.36 -19.99 21.23
CA ALA A 115 23.00 -21.41 21.14
C ALA A 115 24.13 -22.27 20.54
N GLY A 116 24.20 -23.53 20.98
CA GLY A 116 25.12 -24.53 20.41
C GLY A 116 24.67 -25.02 19.04
N LEU A 117 25.59 -25.64 18.27
CA LEU A 117 25.38 -26.04 16.87
C LEU A 117 24.10 -26.89 16.66
N GLU A 118 23.86 -27.86 17.54
CA GLU A 118 22.68 -28.74 17.45
C GLU A 118 21.36 -27.98 17.64
N GLN A 119 21.33 -26.99 18.53
CA GLN A 119 20.15 -26.16 18.75
C GLN A 119 19.93 -25.20 17.58
N VAL A 120 20.99 -24.61 17.04
CA VAL A 120 20.91 -23.76 15.83
C VAL A 120 20.39 -24.57 14.64
N LEU A 121 20.89 -25.80 14.45
CA LEU A 121 20.41 -26.73 13.42
C LEU A 121 18.92 -27.05 13.58
N ALA A 122 18.49 -27.35 14.81
CA ALA A 122 17.09 -27.65 15.11
C ALA A 122 16.15 -26.46 14.84
N GLU A 123 16.56 -25.24 15.20
CA GLU A 123 15.81 -24.02 14.90
C GLU A 123 15.74 -23.76 13.39
N ALA A 124 16.84 -23.96 12.65
CA ALA A 124 16.81 -23.82 11.20
C ALA A 124 15.80 -24.81 10.57
N GLN A 125 15.89 -26.10 10.92
CA GLN A 125 15.02 -27.15 10.36
C GLN A 125 13.54 -26.96 10.74
N GLY A 126 13.25 -26.42 11.93
CA GLY A 126 11.90 -26.11 12.39
C GLY A 126 11.23 -24.93 11.69
N ALA A 127 11.97 -24.13 10.91
CA ALA A 127 11.48 -22.87 10.36
C ALA A 127 10.31 -23.01 9.38
N LEU A 128 10.19 -24.16 8.71
CA LEU A 128 9.06 -24.44 7.82
C LEU A 128 7.72 -24.58 8.57
N LEU A 129 7.77 -25.08 9.82
CA LEU A 129 6.59 -25.50 10.57
C LEU A 129 5.57 -24.37 10.76
N ALA A 130 6.04 -23.15 11.04
CA ALA A 130 5.16 -22.00 11.23
C ALA A 130 4.33 -21.68 9.98
N LYS A 131 4.96 -21.77 8.79
CA LYS A 131 4.31 -21.55 7.50
C LYS A 131 3.30 -22.63 7.18
N GLN A 132 3.61 -23.89 7.49
CA GLN A 132 2.69 -25.02 7.31
C GLN A 132 1.43 -24.87 8.17
N VAL A 133 1.59 -24.53 9.46
CA VAL A 133 0.46 -24.29 10.36
C VAL A 133 -0.40 -23.12 9.88
N GLN A 134 0.22 -22.05 9.38
CA GLN A 134 -0.52 -20.89 8.84
C GLN A 134 -1.32 -21.23 7.58
N LEU A 135 -0.85 -22.18 6.77
CA LEU A 135 -1.55 -22.70 5.60
C LEU A 135 -2.56 -23.81 5.93
N GLY A 136 -2.67 -24.22 7.19
CA GLY A 136 -3.58 -25.28 7.63
C GLY A 136 -3.11 -26.69 7.30
N GLU A 137 -1.81 -26.88 7.01
CA GLU A 137 -1.22 -28.20 6.79
C GLU A 137 -1.10 -28.98 8.10
N ALA A 138 -1.15 -30.32 8.01
CA ALA A 138 -0.97 -31.19 9.16
C ALA A 138 0.48 -31.09 9.66
N ALA A 139 0.68 -30.27 10.70
CA ALA A 139 1.95 -30.18 11.38
C ALA A 139 2.28 -31.51 12.09
N PRO A 140 3.53 -32.02 12.01
CA PRO A 140 3.98 -33.00 12.96
C PRO A 140 3.77 -32.44 14.37
N ALA A 141 3.31 -33.28 15.31
CA ALA A 141 3.02 -32.86 16.67
C ALA A 141 4.26 -32.17 17.26
N ALA A 142 4.25 -30.83 17.29
CA ALA A 142 5.29 -30.08 17.96
C ALA A 142 5.27 -30.56 19.41
N LYS A 143 6.44 -30.83 20.00
CA LYS A 143 6.50 -31.05 21.44
C LYS A 143 5.93 -29.80 22.08
N SER A 144 4.69 -29.89 22.55
CA SER A 144 4.11 -28.89 23.43
C SER A 144 5.10 -28.74 24.57
N VAL A 145 5.53 -27.50 24.81
CA VAL A 145 6.22 -27.18 26.06
C VAL A 145 5.20 -27.47 27.15
N GLU A 146 5.25 -28.67 27.72
CA GLU A 146 4.45 -29.02 28.88
C GLU A 146 4.89 -28.10 30.00
N LEU A 147 3.93 -27.40 30.59
CA LEU A 147 4.15 -26.55 31.77
C LEU A 147 4.82 -27.37 32.88
N PRO A 148 5.99 -26.95 33.38
CA PRO A 148 6.39 -27.28 34.73
C PRO A 148 6.20 -26.07 35.65
N LEU A 149 5.45 -25.02 35.28
CA LEU A 149 5.46 -23.76 36.04
C LEU A 149 4.11 -23.41 36.67
N THR A 150 3.55 -24.30 37.50
CA THR A 150 2.43 -23.91 38.39
C THR A 150 2.87 -22.95 39.51
N HIS A 151 4.18 -22.78 39.73
CA HIS A 151 4.76 -21.94 40.77
C HIS A 151 5.68 -20.81 40.26
N GLY A 152 5.85 -20.66 38.94
CA GLY A 152 6.69 -19.62 38.35
C GLY A 152 6.08 -18.21 38.47
N LYS A 153 6.93 -17.19 38.62
CA LYS A 153 6.50 -15.78 38.59
C LYS A 153 6.08 -15.43 37.16
N SER A 154 5.10 -14.53 37.00
CA SER A 154 4.63 -14.14 35.67
C SER A 154 4.36 -12.65 35.52
N VAL A 155 4.51 -12.17 34.29
CA VAL A 155 4.20 -10.80 33.86
C VAL A 155 3.36 -10.86 32.58
N SER A 156 2.26 -10.12 32.54
CA SER A 156 1.40 -10.00 31.36
C SER A 156 1.63 -8.67 30.66
N TRP A 157 1.58 -8.68 29.33
CA TRP A 157 1.71 -7.49 28.49
C TRP A 157 0.74 -7.54 27.31
N THR A 158 0.12 -6.41 26.98
CA THR A 158 -0.70 -6.26 25.78
C THR A 158 0.17 -5.74 24.65
N VAL A 159 0.28 -6.51 23.57
CA VAL A 159 1.17 -6.20 22.45
C VAL A 159 0.62 -5.00 21.66
N GLN A 160 1.42 -3.94 21.57
CA GLN A 160 1.07 -2.71 20.85
C GLN A 160 1.76 -2.59 19.48
N ASN A 161 2.61 -3.56 19.10
CA ASN A 161 3.25 -3.61 17.80
C ASN A 161 2.20 -3.76 16.69
N PRO A 162 2.22 -2.94 15.62
CA PRO A 162 1.19 -2.96 14.56
C PRO A 162 0.99 -4.33 13.90
N HIS A 163 2.07 -5.10 13.76
CA HIS A 163 2.06 -6.43 13.17
C HIS A 163 2.21 -7.55 14.20
N GLY A 164 2.05 -7.24 15.50
CA GLY A 164 2.23 -8.21 16.59
C GLY A 164 3.68 -8.62 16.82
N LEU A 165 3.91 -9.82 17.41
CA LEU A 165 5.26 -10.36 17.61
C LEU A 165 5.73 -11.16 16.40
N HIS A 166 5.91 -10.49 15.27
CA HIS A 166 6.49 -11.09 14.06
C HIS A 166 8.02 -11.25 14.17
N ALA A 167 8.67 -11.68 13.09
CA ALA A 167 10.08 -12.11 13.08
C ALA A 167 11.06 -11.19 13.84
N ARG A 168 10.93 -9.86 13.71
CA ARG A 168 11.88 -8.90 14.31
C ARG A 168 11.63 -8.66 15.82
N PRO A 169 10.41 -8.31 16.29
CA PRO A 169 10.09 -8.31 17.72
C PRO A 169 10.38 -9.64 18.41
N ALA A 170 10.06 -10.76 17.76
CA ALA A 170 10.27 -12.10 18.27
C ALA A 170 11.76 -12.45 18.41
N ALA A 171 12.59 -12.11 17.41
CA ALA A 171 14.04 -12.28 17.49
C ALA A 171 14.63 -11.51 18.68
N ARG A 172 14.20 -10.27 18.90
CA ARG A 172 14.68 -9.44 20.02
C ARG A 172 14.26 -9.99 21.37
N LEU A 173 13.04 -10.51 21.45
CA LEU A 173 12.57 -11.20 22.65
C LEU A 173 13.46 -12.41 22.96
N ALA A 174 13.74 -13.24 21.95
CA ALA A 174 14.60 -14.41 22.09
C ALA A 174 16.03 -14.04 22.50
N GLU A 175 16.66 -13.08 21.82
CA GLU A 175 18.00 -12.58 22.15
C GLU A 175 18.08 -12.01 23.57
N THR A 176 17.08 -11.21 23.98
CA THR A 176 17.06 -10.59 25.31
C THR A 176 16.94 -11.63 26.41
N LEU A 177 16.21 -12.72 26.17
CA LEU A 177 15.93 -13.75 27.16
C LEU A 177 16.93 -14.92 27.18
N ALA A 178 17.77 -15.03 26.16
CA ALA A 178 18.74 -16.12 26.03
C ALA A 178 19.84 -16.16 27.11
N PRO A 179 20.39 -15.03 27.61
CA PRO A 179 21.46 -15.06 28.62
C PRO A 179 21.02 -15.55 30.00
N PHE A 180 19.71 -15.62 30.27
CA PHE A 180 19.20 -16.00 31.58
C PHE A 180 19.14 -17.52 31.74
N ASP A 181 19.69 -18.05 32.83
CA ASP A 181 19.62 -19.47 33.18
C ASP A 181 18.34 -19.75 33.97
N THR A 182 17.22 -19.76 33.25
CA THR A 182 15.87 -19.97 33.78
C THR A 182 14.96 -20.70 32.80
N GLU A 183 13.96 -21.39 33.34
CA GLU A 183 12.85 -21.92 32.57
C GLU A 183 11.88 -20.77 32.23
N LEU A 184 11.57 -20.63 30.94
CA LEU A 184 10.71 -19.55 30.44
C LEU A 184 9.62 -20.13 29.54
N VAL A 185 8.39 -19.67 29.74
CA VAL A 185 7.24 -20.02 28.91
C VAL A 185 6.49 -18.73 28.55
N LEU A 186 6.28 -18.49 27.26
CA LEU A 186 5.38 -17.44 26.79
C LEU A 186 4.03 -18.07 26.46
N GLU A 187 2.98 -17.54 27.06
CA GLU A 187 1.61 -18.01 26.89
C GLU A 187 0.73 -16.96 26.20
N LYS A 188 -0.10 -17.41 25.26
CA LYS A 188 -1.22 -16.66 24.70
C LYS A 188 -2.47 -17.55 24.70
N GLN A 189 -3.51 -17.17 25.43
CA GLN A 189 -4.82 -17.86 25.44
C GLN A 189 -4.71 -19.40 25.64
N GLY A 190 -3.80 -19.84 26.52
CA GLY A 190 -3.56 -21.26 26.81
C GLY A 190 -2.59 -21.98 25.86
N GLN A 191 -2.14 -21.34 24.77
CA GLN A 191 -1.04 -21.84 23.95
C GLN A 191 0.29 -21.42 24.56
N CYS A 192 1.25 -22.34 24.64
CA CYS A 192 2.56 -22.12 25.23
C CYS A 192 3.68 -22.27 24.20
N ALA A 193 4.69 -21.41 24.29
CA ALA A 193 5.90 -21.46 23.48
C ALA A 193 7.15 -21.12 24.30
N ASN A 194 8.28 -21.67 23.88
CA ASN A 194 9.59 -21.23 24.35
C ASN A 194 9.90 -19.84 23.77
N PRO A 195 10.05 -18.80 24.62
CA PRO A 195 10.33 -17.44 24.15
C PRO A 195 11.73 -17.24 23.57
N ARG A 196 12.62 -18.24 23.69
CA ARG A 196 13.95 -18.24 23.06
C ARG A 196 13.94 -18.83 21.64
N SER A 197 12.82 -19.41 21.21
CA SER A 197 12.67 -20.03 19.89
C SER A 197 11.85 -19.12 18.98
N LEU A 198 12.47 -18.64 17.90
CA LEU A 198 11.80 -17.81 16.90
C LEU A 198 10.59 -18.54 16.28
N ASN A 199 10.75 -19.83 16.02
CA ASN A 199 9.72 -20.66 15.40
C ASN A 199 8.52 -20.86 16.32
N GLN A 200 8.76 -21.13 17.61
CA GLN A 200 7.65 -21.31 18.55
C GLN A 200 6.92 -20.00 18.83
N LEU A 201 7.63 -18.87 18.85
CA LEU A 201 7.02 -17.54 18.92
C LEU A 201 6.13 -17.26 17.70
N ALA A 202 6.57 -17.62 16.49
CA ALA A 202 5.76 -17.48 15.27
C ALA A 202 4.49 -18.34 15.33
N LEU A 203 4.57 -19.55 15.91
CA LEU A 203 3.43 -20.45 16.08
C LEU A 203 2.35 -19.92 17.05
N LEU A 204 2.69 -19.08 18.03
CA LEU A 204 1.71 -18.42 18.89
C LEU A 204 0.84 -17.38 18.15
N GLN A 205 1.27 -16.93 16.97
CA GLN A 205 0.56 -15.95 16.13
C GLN A 205 0.09 -14.73 16.93
N VAL A 206 0.95 -14.15 17.76
CA VAL A 206 0.61 -13.00 18.60
C VAL A 206 0.39 -11.75 17.74
N ARG A 207 -0.79 -11.15 17.80
CA ARG A 207 -1.22 -9.98 17.02
C ARG A 207 -1.26 -8.72 17.88
N HIS A 208 -1.41 -7.57 17.23
CA HIS A 208 -1.71 -6.32 17.91
C HIS A 208 -2.97 -6.45 18.78
N GLY A 209 -2.89 -6.00 20.03
CA GLY A 209 -3.96 -6.07 21.02
C GLY A 209 -4.06 -7.41 21.77
N ASP A 210 -3.31 -8.44 21.37
CA ASP A 210 -3.25 -9.68 22.12
C ASP A 210 -2.50 -9.48 23.44
N THR A 211 -2.98 -10.13 24.50
CA THR A 211 -2.27 -10.20 25.77
C THR A 211 -1.43 -11.48 25.81
N VAL A 212 -0.13 -11.32 26.02
CA VAL A 212 0.82 -12.41 26.27
C VAL A 212 1.24 -12.42 27.73
N ARG A 213 1.52 -13.61 28.26
CA ARG A 213 2.02 -13.81 29.62
C ARG A 213 3.35 -14.54 29.58
N LEU A 214 4.41 -13.89 30.04
CA LEU A 214 5.70 -14.56 30.25
C LEU A 214 5.72 -15.14 31.67
N ILE A 215 6.01 -16.42 31.77
CA ILE A 215 6.16 -17.18 33.02
C ILE A 215 7.64 -17.57 33.12
N ALA A 216 8.25 -17.31 34.28
CA ALA A 216 9.65 -17.61 34.55
C ALA A 216 9.81 -18.34 35.87
N ASP A 217 10.69 -19.34 35.89
CA ASP A 217 11.08 -20.07 37.10
C ASP A 217 12.59 -20.38 37.12
N GLY A 218 13.14 -20.46 38.33
CA GLY A 218 14.57 -20.64 38.57
C GLY A 218 15.29 -19.38 39.10
N PRO A 219 16.63 -19.45 39.22
CA PRO A 219 17.42 -18.52 40.01
C PRO A 219 17.44 -17.08 39.45
N GLN A 220 17.23 -16.90 38.14
CA GLN A 220 17.19 -15.58 37.49
C GLN A 220 15.79 -15.14 37.04
N ALA A 221 14.72 -15.71 37.63
CA ALA A 221 13.36 -15.51 37.13
C ALA A 221 12.92 -14.04 37.19
N GLU A 222 13.29 -13.32 38.25
CA GLU A 222 12.96 -11.89 38.36
C GLU A 222 13.71 -11.03 37.34
N GLN A 223 14.99 -11.33 37.10
CA GLN A 223 15.79 -10.60 36.12
C GLN A 223 15.25 -10.81 34.70
N ALA A 224 14.86 -12.04 34.36
CA ALA A 224 14.26 -12.36 33.06
C ALA A 224 12.92 -11.63 32.85
N LEU A 225 12.05 -11.61 33.87
CA LEU A 225 10.77 -10.89 33.82
C LEU A 225 10.96 -9.36 33.74
N ALA A 226 11.97 -8.82 34.43
CA ALA A 226 12.31 -7.41 34.35
C ALA A 226 12.84 -7.02 32.96
N ALA A 227 13.70 -7.86 32.37
CA ALA A 227 14.21 -7.67 31.01
C ALA A 227 13.07 -7.73 29.96
N PHE A 228 12.14 -8.69 30.10
CA PHE A 228 10.94 -8.75 29.29
C PHE A 228 10.11 -7.47 29.38
N ARG A 229 9.87 -6.97 30.61
CA ARG A 229 9.08 -5.76 30.82
C ARG A 229 9.73 -4.54 30.17
N ALA A 230 11.03 -4.34 30.37
CA ALA A 230 11.77 -3.24 29.77
C ALA A 230 11.73 -3.30 28.24
N LEU A 231 11.85 -4.49 27.66
CA LEU A 231 11.74 -4.69 26.22
C LEU A 231 10.31 -4.42 25.72
N ALA A 232 9.29 -4.86 26.46
CA ALA A 232 7.89 -4.66 26.12
C ALA A 232 7.47 -3.18 26.19
N GLU A 233 7.98 -2.43 27.17
CA GLU A 233 7.82 -0.97 27.28
C GLU A 233 8.44 -0.21 26.11
N GLN A 234 9.49 -0.76 25.51
CA GLN A 234 10.10 -0.26 24.27
C GLN A 234 9.46 -0.87 23.02
N HIS A 235 8.29 -1.51 23.14
CA HIS A 235 7.57 -2.16 22.04
C HIS A 235 8.42 -3.19 21.29
N PHE A 236 9.20 -3.97 22.03
CA PHE A 236 10.17 -4.92 21.48
C PHE A 236 11.18 -4.24 20.52
N GLY A 237 11.43 -2.95 20.80
CA GLY A 237 12.27 -1.99 20.12
C GLY A 237 11.77 -1.55 18.73
N GLU A 238 10.54 -1.86 18.35
CA GLU A 238 9.96 -1.23 17.16
C GLU A 238 9.50 0.17 17.51
N THR A 239 9.71 1.10 16.59
CA THR A 239 9.00 2.38 16.64
C THR A 239 7.54 2.08 16.37
N VAL A 240 6.73 2.02 17.43
CA VAL A 240 5.29 2.16 17.28
C VAL A 240 5.09 3.57 16.76
N SER A 241 4.88 3.69 15.45
CA SER A 241 4.49 4.96 14.84
C SER A 241 3.32 5.48 15.67
N GLU A 242 3.49 6.66 16.26
CA GLU A 242 2.39 7.41 16.83
C GLU A 242 1.24 7.33 15.83
N GLN A 243 0.09 6.79 16.30
CA GLN A 243 -1.21 6.75 15.67
C GLN A 243 -1.18 6.80 14.13
N GLN A 244 -1.44 5.68 13.45
CA GLN A 244 -1.77 5.70 12.01
C GLN A 244 -2.82 6.79 11.77
N LEU A 245 -2.35 7.94 11.30
CA LEU A 245 -3.19 9.05 10.92
C LEU A 245 -4.17 8.50 9.87
N PRO A 246 -5.48 8.80 9.99
CA PRO A 246 -6.44 8.26 9.05
C PRO A 246 -6.00 8.60 7.63
N SER A 247 -5.76 7.56 6.84
CA SER A 247 -5.32 7.67 5.45
C SER A 247 -6.42 7.18 4.53
N LEU A 248 -6.65 7.96 3.47
CA LEU A 248 -7.58 7.63 2.42
C LEU A 248 -6.80 7.23 1.18
N HIS A 249 -7.38 6.32 0.40
CA HIS A 249 -6.76 5.76 -0.80
C HIS A 249 -7.63 6.03 -2.02
N GLY A 250 -7.01 6.35 -3.15
CA GLY A 250 -7.63 6.55 -4.44
C GLY A 250 -6.68 6.23 -5.59
N ILE A 251 -7.12 6.52 -6.81
CA ILE A 251 -6.37 6.27 -8.05
C ILE A 251 -5.50 7.51 -8.37
N PRO A 252 -4.17 7.34 -8.46
CA PRO A 252 -3.26 8.44 -8.75
C PRO A 252 -3.37 8.93 -10.19
N VAL A 253 -3.31 10.24 -10.40
CA VAL A 253 -3.25 10.88 -11.74
C VAL A 253 -1.88 11.49 -12.01
N ALA A 254 -1.15 11.91 -10.97
CA ALA A 254 0.12 12.63 -11.06
C ALA A 254 1.14 12.19 -10.00
N GLU A 255 2.43 12.19 -10.35
CA GLU A 255 3.52 11.77 -9.46
C GLU A 255 4.07 12.95 -8.64
N SER A 256 3.44 13.26 -7.51
CA SER A 256 3.89 14.35 -6.64
C SER A 256 3.35 14.20 -5.22
N VAL A 257 4.07 14.76 -4.25
CA VAL A 257 3.64 14.85 -2.84
C VAL A 257 3.50 16.33 -2.46
N THR A 258 2.39 16.67 -1.81
CA THR A 258 2.08 18.04 -1.38
C THR A 258 1.41 18.03 0.00
N SER A 259 1.57 19.11 0.76
CA SER A 259 0.97 19.26 2.09
C SER A 259 0.36 20.63 2.26
N GLY A 260 -0.82 20.70 2.87
CA GLY A 260 -1.53 21.96 3.09
C GLY A 260 -2.87 21.77 3.79
N PRO A 261 -3.57 22.87 4.10
CA PRO A 261 -4.94 22.80 4.60
C PRO A 261 -5.88 22.23 3.52
N VAL A 262 -6.86 21.44 3.94
CA VAL A 262 -7.95 20.98 3.09
C VAL A 262 -8.93 22.12 2.86
N LEU A 263 -9.45 22.25 1.64
CA LEU A 263 -10.66 22.99 1.36
C LEU A 263 -11.68 22.01 0.78
N GLN A 264 -12.77 21.78 1.50
CA GLN A 264 -13.90 21.05 0.97
C GLN A 264 -14.78 21.97 0.13
N ALA A 265 -15.12 21.53 -1.07
CA ALA A 265 -16.13 22.14 -1.91
C ALA A 265 -17.02 21.04 -2.49
N LEU A 266 -18.23 21.41 -2.89
CA LEU A 266 -19.14 20.50 -3.60
C LEU A 266 -19.37 21.07 -4.99
N SER A 267 -19.49 20.17 -5.97
CA SER A 267 -19.94 20.56 -7.30
C SER A 267 -21.37 21.09 -7.22
N PHE A 268 -21.58 22.32 -7.68
CA PHE A 268 -22.93 22.85 -7.84
C PHE A 268 -23.61 22.19 -9.04
N TRP A 269 -24.84 21.71 -8.83
CA TRP A 269 -25.67 21.12 -9.89
C TRP A 269 -27.04 21.82 -9.93
N PRO A 270 -27.45 22.38 -11.08
CA PRO A 270 -28.79 22.97 -11.21
C PRO A 270 -29.89 21.93 -10.99
N THR A 271 -30.83 22.23 -10.08
CA THR A 271 -31.99 21.36 -9.84
C THR A 271 -33.01 21.53 -10.94
N VAL A 272 -33.36 20.44 -11.63
CA VAL A 272 -34.40 20.44 -12.67
C VAL A 272 -35.71 19.91 -12.09
N THR A 273 -36.70 20.78 -11.99
CA THR A 273 -38.06 20.42 -11.59
C THR A 273 -38.87 20.05 -12.83
N GLU A 274 -39.53 18.90 -12.79
CA GLU A 274 -40.45 18.51 -13.86
C GLU A 274 -41.65 19.46 -13.88
N ARG A 275 -41.88 20.08 -15.04
CA ARG A 275 -42.94 21.05 -15.23
C ARG A 275 -43.62 20.78 -16.56
N PRO A 276 -44.89 20.32 -16.55
CA PRO A 276 -45.67 20.25 -17.77
C PRO A 276 -45.92 21.68 -18.27
N ILE A 277 -45.94 21.84 -19.59
CA ILE A 277 -46.20 23.11 -20.27
C ILE A 277 -47.46 22.99 -21.14
N GLY A 278 -48.07 24.13 -21.47
CA GLY A 278 -49.17 24.15 -22.45
C GLY A 278 -48.65 23.99 -23.89
N ALA A 279 -49.53 23.60 -24.81
CA ALA A 279 -49.20 23.55 -26.24
C ALA A 279 -48.72 24.92 -26.78
N ASP A 280 -49.27 26.01 -26.24
CA ASP A 280 -48.92 27.38 -26.61
C ASP A 280 -47.52 27.80 -26.10
N ASP A 281 -46.98 27.11 -25.10
CA ASP A 281 -45.67 27.40 -24.51
C ASP A 281 -44.52 26.69 -25.24
N VAL A 282 -44.81 25.72 -26.13
CA VAL A 282 -43.80 24.88 -26.79
C VAL A 282 -42.76 25.73 -27.54
N LEU A 283 -43.20 26.70 -28.33
CA LEU A 283 -42.29 27.57 -29.09
C LEU A 283 -41.45 28.45 -28.16
N THR A 284 -42.01 28.90 -27.04
CA THR A 284 -41.31 29.69 -26.02
C THR A 284 -40.20 28.85 -25.36
N GLU A 285 -40.48 27.61 -24.99
CA GLU A 285 -39.49 26.71 -24.39
C GLU A 285 -38.39 26.31 -25.37
N GLN A 286 -38.73 26.03 -26.63
CA GLN A 286 -37.74 25.81 -27.69
C GLN A 286 -36.82 27.03 -27.87
N GLN A 287 -37.39 28.23 -27.81
CA GLN A 287 -36.62 29.47 -27.88
C GLN A 287 -35.66 29.63 -26.69
N ARG A 288 -36.15 29.37 -25.46
CA ARG A 288 -35.32 29.42 -24.25
C ARG A 288 -34.14 28.45 -24.35
N LEU A 289 -34.36 27.23 -24.84
CA LEU A 289 -33.29 26.25 -25.06
C LEU A 289 -32.29 26.75 -26.10
N ARG A 290 -32.76 27.29 -27.22
CA ARG A 290 -31.88 27.84 -28.27
C ARG A 290 -30.96 28.93 -27.74
N GLU A 291 -31.49 29.88 -26.96
CA GLU A 291 -30.69 30.95 -26.36
C GLU A 291 -29.67 30.40 -25.36
N ALA A 292 -30.07 29.45 -24.51
CA ALA A 292 -29.17 28.82 -23.55
C ALA A 292 -28.02 28.06 -24.24
N LEU A 293 -28.30 27.34 -25.34
CA LEU A 293 -27.28 26.65 -26.13
C LEU A 293 -26.27 27.63 -26.74
N GLN A 294 -26.75 28.77 -27.29
CA GLN A 294 -25.87 29.81 -27.82
C GLN A 294 -24.96 30.40 -26.74
N HIS A 295 -25.48 30.63 -25.53
CA HIS A 295 -24.67 31.08 -24.40
C HIS A 295 -23.64 30.03 -23.96
N THR A 296 -24.03 28.75 -23.90
CA THR A 296 -23.11 27.63 -23.62
C THR A 296 -22.01 27.52 -24.68
N LEU A 297 -22.32 27.65 -25.97
CA LEU A 297 -21.32 27.65 -27.05
C LEU A 297 -20.32 28.81 -26.89
N GLY A 298 -20.80 30.01 -26.52
CA GLY A 298 -19.95 31.16 -26.21
C GLY A 298 -19.03 30.93 -25.00
N ASP A 299 -19.53 30.25 -23.96
CA ASP A 299 -18.71 29.84 -22.81
C ASP A 299 -17.62 28.83 -23.21
N LEU A 300 -17.96 27.82 -24.01
CA LEU A 300 -17.01 26.81 -24.49
C LEU A 300 -15.91 27.45 -25.34
N GLY A 301 -16.25 28.44 -26.18
CA GLY A 301 -15.26 29.23 -26.92
C GLY A 301 -14.28 29.96 -25.99
N ARG A 302 -14.78 30.63 -24.94
CA ARG A 302 -13.93 31.29 -23.93
C ARG A 302 -13.04 30.30 -23.18
N LEU A 303 -13.56 29.10 -22.86
CA LEU A 303 -12.78 28.03 -22.22
C LEU A 303 -11.69 27.50 -23.15
N ALA A 304 -11.97 27.34 -24.44
CA ALA A 304 -10.99 26.94 -25.43
C ALA A 304 -9.84 27.97 -25.54
N GLU A 305 -10.17 29.26 -25.66
CA GLU A 305 -9.18 30.36 -25.71
C GLU A 305 -8.30 30.40 -24.45
N ARG A 306 -8.94 30.32 -23.27
CA ARG A 306 -8.24 30.31 -21.98
C ARG A 306 -7.32 29.10 -21.85
N THR A 307 -7.81 27.90 -22.19
CA THR A 307 -7.02 26.66 -22.15
C THR A 307 -5.85 26.72 -23.13
N GLY A 308 -6.07 27.28 -24.32
CA GLY A 308 -5.04 27.48 -25.33
C GLY A 308 -3.93 28.40 -24.86
N THR A 309 -4.27 29.41 -24.06
CA THR A 309 -3.33 30.37 -23.47
C THR A 309 -2.59 29.79 -22.27
N LEU A 310 -3.29 29.08 -21.37
CA LEU A 310 -2.73 28.58 -20.11
C LEU A 310 -1.93 27.29 -20.26
N ILE A 311 -2.36 26.39 -21.14
CA ILE A 311 -1.84 25.02 -21.23
C ILE A 311 -1.31 24.75 -22.65
N GLY A 312 -2.14 25.00 -23.67
CA GLY A 312 -1.76 24.81 -25.06
C GLY A 312 -2.92 24.40 -25.98
N LYS A 313 -2.66 24.48 -27.29
CA LYS A 313 -3.64 24.16 -28.34
C LYS A 313 -4.20 22.73 -28.28
N PRO A 314 -3.41 21.68 -28.00
CA PRO A 314 -3.95 20.31 -27.93
C PRO A 314 -5.03 20.14 -26.85
N GLN A 315 -4.84 20.76 -25.68
CA GLN A 315 -5.81 20.71 -24.59
C GLN A 315 -7.01 21.62 -24.87
N ALA A 316 -6.81 22.75 -25.56
CA ALA A 316 -7.92 23.61 -26.00
C ALA A 316 -8.89 22.89 -26.96
N ALA A 317 -8.39 21.93 -27.75
CA ALA A 317 -9.21 21.15 -28.67
C ALA A 317 -10.31 20.35 -27.97
N ILE A 318 -10.18 20.06 -26.67
CA ILE A 318 -11.22 19.43 -25.84
C ILE A 318 -12.50 20.26 -25.95
N PHE A 319 -12.47 21.54 -25.59
CA PHE A 319 -13.65 22.40 -25.64
C PHE A 319 -14.13 22.67 -27.07
N GLY A 320 -13.24 22.57 -28.07
CA GLY A 320 -13.63 22.57 -29.48
C GLY A 320 -14.52 21.38 -29.83
N ALA A 321 -14.19 20.18 -29.35
CA ALA A 321 -15.03 18.99 -29.53
C ALA A 321 -16.37 19.12 -28.79
N HIS A 322 -16.38 19.70 -27.58
CA HIS A 322 -17.62 19.99 -26.84
C HIS A 322 -18.51 20.94 -27.64
N SER A 323 -17.94 22.00 -28.22
CA SER A 323 -18.69 22.91 -29.09
C SER A 323 -19.27 22.19 -30.30
N MET A 324 -18.51 21.30 -30.95
CA MET A 324 -19.00 20.53 -32.10
C MET A 324 -20.16 19.60 -31.72
N LEU A 325 -20.11 18.93 -30.56
CA LEU A 325 -21.21 18.08 -30.10
C LEU A 325 -22.46 18.92 -29.81
N LEU A 326 -22.28 20.08 -29.17
CA LEU A 326 -23.40 20.92 -28.77
C LEU A 326 -24.05 21.67 -29.95
N ASP A 327 -23.27 21.98 -30.98
CA ASP A 327 -23.73 22.65 -32.21
C ASP A 327 -24.33 21.66 -33.24
N ASP A 328 -24.40 20.37 -32.91
CA ASP A 328 -25.01 19.36 -33.77
C ASP A 328 -26.52 19.63 -33.95
N PRO A 329 -26.99 19.90 -35.20
CA PRO A 329 -28.40 20.15 -35.47
C PRO A 329 -29.32 19.00 -35.07
N ASP A 330 -28.85 17.76 -35.15
CA ASP A 330 -29.67 16.58 -34.84
C ASP A 330 -29.94 16.48 -33.33
N LEU A 331 -28.93 16.77 -32.50
CA LEU A 331 -29.08 16.84 -31.03
C LEU A 331 -30.06 17.94 -30.63
N GLN A 332 -29.91 19.14 -31.20
CA GLN A 332 -30.79 20.26 -30.89
C GLN A 332 -32.22 19.97 -31.33
N GLN A 333 -32.40 19.38 -32.51
CA GLN A 333 -33.70 19.02 -33.05
C GLN A 333 -34.38 17.91 -32.24
N ALA A 334 -33.63 16.94 -31.72
CA ALA A 334 -34.14 15.92 -30.82
C ALA A 334 -34.72 16.56 -29.54
N ALA A 335 -33.98 17.47 -28.90
CA ALA A 335 -34.45 18.19 -27.73
C ALA A 335 -35.71 19.03 -28.02
N TYR A 336 -35.76 19.75 -29.15
CA TYR A 336 -36.94 20.52 -29.55
C TYR A 336 -38.17 19.63 -29.81
N THR A 337 -37.94 18.47 -30.42
CA THR A 337 -38.99 17.49 -30.70
C THR A 337 -39.54 16.92 -29.39
N ARG A 338 -38.67 16.64 -28.42
CA ARG A 338 -39.06 16.18 -27.08
C ARG A 338 -39.94 17.19 -26.35
N ILE A 339 -39.56 18.48 -26.36
CA ILE A 339 -40.38 19.56 -25.78
C ILE A 339 -41.80 19.53 -26.39
N ALA A 340 -41.90 19.44 -27.71
CA ALA A 340 -43.19 19.45 -28.40
C ALA A 340 -44.04 18.21 -28.14
N GLN A 341 -43.42 17.02 -28.15
CA GLN A 341 -44.13 15.75 -27.99
C GLN A 341 -44.55 15.47 -26.55
N GLN A 342 -43.67 15.76 -25.59
CA GLN A 342 -43.91 15.48 -24.17
C GLN A 342 -44.54 16.66 -23.44
N GLN A 343 -44.60 17.84 -24.06
CA GLN A 343 -45.08 19.07 -23.44
C GLN A 343 -44.41 19.31 -22.08
N CYS A 344 -43.07 19.24 -22.08
CA CYS A 344 -42.23 19.46 -20.91
C CYS A 344 -41.32 20.68 -21.11
N SER A 345 -40.77 21.20 -20.01
CA SER A 345 -39.92 22.40 -20.06
C SER A 345 -38.58 22.14 -20.76
N ALA A 346 -37.92 23.21 -21.21
CA ALA A 346 -36.60 23.16 -21.84
C ALA A 346 -35.56 22.44 -20.96
N GLU A 347 -35.57 22.69 -19.65
CA GLU A 347 -34.66 22.06 -18.69
C GLU A 347 -34.85 20.55 -18.63
N GLN A 348 -36.11 20.09 -18.59
CA GLN A 348 -36.43 18.68 -18.52
C GLN A 348 -36.06 17.96 -19.82
N ALA A 349 -36.44 18.54 -20.97
CA ALA A 349 -36.13 17.94 -22.27
C ALA A 349 -34.61 17.85 -22.49
N TRP A 350 -33.89 18.93 -22.20
CA TRP A 350 -32.43 18.96 -22.33
C TRP A 350 -31.74 17.97 -21.40
N ARG A 351 -32.17 17.87 -20.14
CA ARG A 351 -31.67 16.87 -19.20
C ARG A 351 -31.83 15.45 -19.75
N GLN A 352 -33.01 15.11 -20.25
CA GLN A 352 -33.29 13.77 -20.77
C GLN A 352 -32.45 13.41 -22.00
N GLU A 353 -32.26 14.35 -22.94
CA GLU A 353 -31.41 14.10 -24.12
C GLU A 353 -29.95 13.87 -23.72
N MET A 354 -29.42 14.71 -22.83
CA MET A 354 -28.03 14.59 -22.40
C MET A 354 -27.81 13.35 -21.51
N GLU A 355 -28.78 12.97 -20.67
CA GLU A 355 -28.75 11.75 -19.87
C GLU A 355 -28.72 10.50 -20.75
N ALA A 356 -29.45 10.48 -21.87
CA ALA A 356 -29.39 9.37 -22.82
C ALA A 356 -27.97 9.20 -23.40
N ILE A 357 -27.33 10.31 -23.82
CA ILE A 357 -25.94 10.29 -24.31
C ILE A 357 -24.96 9.85 -23.22
N ILE A 358 -25.16 10.29 -21.97
CA ILE A 358 -24.35 9.88 -20.83
C ILE A 358 -24.43 8.36 -20.62
N GLU A 359 -25.63 7.79 -20.67
CA GLU A 359 -25.83 6.34 -20.55
C GLU A 359 -25.19 5.57 -21.72
N ASP A 360 -25.28 6.10 -22.95
CA ASP A 360 -24.59 5.52 -24.11
C ASP A 360 -23.08 5.48 -23.90
N TYR A 361 -22.47 6.56 -23.38
CA TYR A 361 -21.05 6.56 -23.03
C TYR A 361 -20.72 5.55 -21.93
N ARG A 362 -21.55 5.44 -20.89
CA ARG A 362 -21.35 4.47 -19.79
C ARG A 362 -21.40 3.02 -20.25
N ALA A 363 -22.19 2.74 -21.28
CA ALA A 363 -22.39 1.40 -21.84
C ALA A 363 -21.24 0.94 -22.76
N LEU A 364 -20.30 1.80 -23.13
CA LEU A 364 -19.14 1.43 -23.95
C LEU A 364 -18.17 0.52 -23.18
N ASP A 365 -17.55 -0.43 -23.88
CA ASP A 365 -16.58 -1.37 -23.27
C ASP A 365 -15.25 -0.67 -22.90
N ASP A 366 -14.83 0.30 -23.70
CA ASP A 366 -13.56 1.01 -23.51
C ASP A 366 -13.65 2.03 -22.36
N GLU A 367 -12.85 1.83 -21.31
CA GLU A 367 -12.77 2.72 -20.16
C GLU A 367 -12.37 4.17 -20.51
N TYR A 368 -11.49 4.35 -21.49
CA TYR A 368 -11.11 5.67 -21.97
C TYR A 368 -12.31 6.40 -22.58
N MET A 369 -13.12 5.68 -23.37
CA MET A 369 -14.33 6.23 -23.97
C MET A 369 -15.43 6.47 -22.93
N ARG A 370 -15.61 5.57 -21.96
CA ARG A 370 -16.56 5.77 -20.84
C ARG A 370 -16.27 7.06 -20.09
N ALA A 371 -15.00 7.41 -19.90
CA ALA A 371 -14.60 8.64 -19.20
C ALA A 371 -15.08 9.94 -19.89
N ARG A 372 -15.55 9.89 -21.14
CA ARG A 372 -16.15 11.03 -21.86
C ARG A 372 -17.54 11.41 -21.35
N GLU A 373 -18.20 10.58 -20.54
CA GLU A 373 -19.49 10.95 -19.93
C GLU A 373 -19.42 12.30 -19.16
N LEU A 374 -18.26 12.59 -18.56
CA LEU A 374 -18.02 13.81 -17.79
C LEU A 374 -18.05 15.07 -18.66
N ASP A 375 -17.68 14.93 -19.94
CA ASP A 375 -17.73 16.02 -20.91
C ASP A 375 -19.18 16.40 -21.21
N VAL A 376 -20.04 15.39 -21.41
CA VAL A 376 -21.47 15.57 -21.65
C VAL A 376 -22.15 16.15 -20.41
N ARG A 377 -21.78 15.67 -19.22
CA ARG A 377 -22.26 16.21 -17.93
C ARG A 377 -21.87 17.68 -17.74
N ASP A 378 -20.66 18.08 -18.14
CA ASP A 378 -20.23 19.48 -18.05
C ASP A 378 -21.07 20.40 -18.96
N MET A 379 -21.34 19.98 -20.19
CA MET A 379 -22.23 20.70 -21.12
C MET A 379 -23.67 20.76 -20.61
N LEU A 380 -24.21 19.64 -20.11
CA LEU A 380 -25.53 19.59 -19.50
C LEU A 380 -25.65 20.60 -18.37
N ARG A 381 -24.71 20.56 -17.40
CA ARG A 381 -24.67 21.45 -16.24
C ARG A 381 -24.65 22.92 -16.65
N ARG A 382 -23.85 23.26 -17.66
CA ARG A 382 -23.69 24.64 -18.15
C ARG A 382 -24.93 25.16 -18.86
N THR A 383 -25.54 24.36 -19.74
CA THR A 383 -26.78 24.77 -20.42
C THR A 383 -27.95 24.90 -19.44
N LEU A 384 -28.06 24.01 -18.44
CA LEU A 384 -29.06 24.14 -17.38
C LEU A 384 -28.87 25.43 -16.55
N SER A 385 -27.61 25.79 -16.25
CA SER A 385 -27.27 27.04 -15.57
C SER A 385 -27.77 28.27 -16.35
N HIS A 386 -27.61 28.30 -17.68
CA HIS A 386 -28.14 29.37 -18.54
C HIS A 386 -29.67 29.39 -18.60
N LEU A 387 -30.32 28.22 -18.75
CA LEU A 387 -31.78 28.10 -18.77
C LEU A 387 -32.44 28.64 -17.48
N GLN A 388 -31.79 28.40 -16.35
CA GLN A 388 -32.26 28.83 -15.03
C GLN A 388 -31.75 30.22 -14.63
N GLN A 389 -30.91 30.85 -15.46
CA GLN A 389 -30.25 32.13 -15.16
C GLN A 389 -29.47 32.09 -13.82
N GLN A 390 -28.92 30.93 -13.47
CA GLN A 390 -28.14 30.72 -12.25
C GLN A 390 -26.68 30.49 -12.64
N PRO A 391 -25.80 31.50 -12.52
CA PRO A 391 -24.42 31.37 -12.99
C PRO A 391 -23.65 30.30 -12.20
N LEU A 392 -22.84 29.52 -12.90
CA LEU A 392 -21.87 28.62 -12.27
C LEU A 392 -20.83 29.45 -11.51
N LEU A 393 -20.85 29.35 -10.18
CA LEU A 393 -19.89 30.06 -9.34
C LEU A 393 -18.51 29.40 -9.42
N PRO A 394 -17.43 30.18 -9.60
CA PRO A 394 -16.09 29.64 -9.63
C PRO A 394 -15.69 29.09 -8.25
N ILE A 395 -14.89 28.04 -8.23
CA ILE A 395 -14.27 27.52 -7.01
C ILE A 395 -13.19 28.51 -6.58
N THR A 396 -13.46 29.29 -5.53
CA THR A 396 -12.54 30.30 -5.01
C THR A 396 -11.77 29.79 -3.81
N LEU A 397 -10.44 29.82 -3.91
CA LEU A 397 -9.52 29.57 -2.81
C LEU A 397 -8.99 30.91 -2.31
N THR A 398 -8.88 31.08 -0.98
CA THR A 398 -8.30 32.30 -0.36
C THR A 398 -6.87 32.10 0.12
N ALA A 399 -6.41 30.85 0.18
CA ALA A 399 -5.07 30.45 0.56
C ALA A 399 -4.68 29.15 -0.19
N PRO A 400 -3.38 28.82 -0.27
CA PRO A 400 -2.93 27.55 -0.84
C PRO A 400 -3.50 26.35 -0.06
N SER A 401 -4.30 25.52 -0.73
CA SER A 401 -5.05 24.40 -0.11
C SER A 401 -5.11 23.17 -1.01
N ILE A 402 -5.30 22.00 -0.40
CA ILE A 402 -5.68 20.76 -1.08
C ILE A 402 -7.20 20.78 -1.25
N LEU A 403 -7.67 20.78 -2.50
CA LEU A 403 -9.09 20.80 -2.84
C LEU A 403 -9.67 19.39 -2.72
N VAL A 404 -10.68 19.21 -1.86
CA VAL A 404 -11.41 17.94 -1.69
C VAL A 404 -12.84 18.13 -2.18
N MET A 405 -13.27 17.34 -3.16
CA MET A 405 -14.60 17.46 -3.77
C MET A 405 -15.20 16.10 -4.10
N ASP A 406 -16.48 16.09 -4.44
CA ASP A 406 -17.16 14.89 -4.95
C ASP A 406 -16.68 14.57 -6.36
N GLU A 407 -16.69 15.58 -7.21
CA GLU A 407 -16.33 15.48 -8.62
C GLU A 407 -15.91 16.86 -9.14
N LEU A 408 -15.21 16.91 -10.27
CA LEU A 408 -14.75 18.15 -10.88
C LEU A 408 -14.85 18.05 -12.39
N MET A 409 -15.54 18.99 -13.02
CA MET A 409 -15.73 19.00 -14.47
C MET A 409 -14.54 19.64 -15.20
N PRO A 410 -14.30 19.32 -16.49
CA PRO A 410 -13.19 19.89 -17.25
C PRO A 410 -13.20 21.43 -17.24
N SER A 411 -14.38 22.05 -17.34
CA SER A 411 -14.48 23.51 -17.28
C SER A 411 -14.14 24.11 -15.91
N ASP A 412 -14.32 23.37 -14.82
CA ASP A 412 -13.94 23.83 -13.48
C ASP A 412 -12.41 23.83 -13.32
N VAL A 413 -11.73 22.79 -13.81
CA VAL A 413 -10.28 22.64 -13.72
C VAL A 413 -9.55 23.84 -14.33
N VAL A 414 -9.99 24.29 -15.52
CA VAL A 414 -9.39 25.43 -16.24
C VAL A 414 -9.57 26.76 -15.50
N MET A 415 -10.59 26.85 -14.64
CA MET A 415 -10.89 28.03 -13.85
C MET A 415 -10.06 28.12 -12.57
N LEU A 416 -9.45 27.02 -12.12
CA LEU A 416 -8.63 26.98 -10.91
C LEU A 416 -7.38 27.87 -11.01
N ASP A 417 -7.04 28.55 -9.91
CA ASP A 417 -5.75 29.23 -9.76
C ASP A 417 -4.70 28.23 -9.28
N ARG A 418 -3.78 27.85 -10.18
CA ARG A 418 -2.68 26.91 -9.91
C ARG A 418 -1.81 27.34 -8.72
N ARG A 419 -1.76 28.63 -8.36
CA ARG A 419 -0.97 29.11 -7.21
C ARG A 419 -1.62 28.76 -5.87
N LEU A 420 -2.92 28.55 -5.87
CA LEU A 420 -3.71 28.29 -4.66
C LEU A 420 -4.14 26.83 -4.55
N VAL A 421 -4.24 26.10 -5.66
CA VAL A 421 -4.56 24.67 -5.63
C VAL A 421 -3.28 23.86 -5.48
N LEU A 422 -3.00 23.41 -4.26
CA LEU A 422 -1.84 22.57 -3.94
C LEU A 422 -2.00 21.14 -4.47
N GLY A 423 -3.23 20.65 -4.57
CA GLY A 423 -3.60 19.34 -5.09
C GLY A 423 -5.12 19.14 -5.07
N ILE A 424 -5.61 18.13 -5.78
CA ILE A 424 -7.03 17.79 -5.93
C ILE A 424 -7.27 16.35 -5.48
N CYS A 425 -8.29 16.16 -4.66
CA CYS A 425 -8.77 14.87 -4.19
C CYS A 425 -10.27 14.78 -4.49
N LEU A 426 -10.67 13.81 -5.32
CA LEU A 426 -12.07 13.59 -5.68
C LEU A 426 -12.57 12.26 -5.13
N SER A 427 -13.78 12.24 -4.56
CA SER A 427 -14.41 10.96 -4.18
C SER A 427 -14.82 10.15 -5.39
N GLY A 428 -15.31 10.82 -6.44
CA GLY A 428 -15.66 10.24 -7.73
C GLY A 428 -14.70 10.67 -8.84
N GLY A 429 -15.11 10.44 -10.08
CA GLY A 429 -14.33 10.78 -11.27
C GLY A 429 -13.45 9.63 -11.79
N ASN A 430 -12.86 9.85 -12.96
CA ASN A 430 -12.08 8.86 -13.70
C ASN A 430 -10.68 9.42 -14.02
N ALA A 431 -9.64 8.62 -13.82
CA ALA A 431 -8.24 9.02 -14.02
C ALA A 431 -7.90 9.31 -15.50
N LEU A 432 -8.70 8.79 -16.43
CA LEU A 432 -8.60 9.02 -17.88
C LEU A 432 -9.46 10.19 -18.36
N SER A 433 -10.23 10.83 -17.48
CA SER A 433 -11.12 11.95 -17.84
C SER A 433 -10.35 13.18 -18.35
N HIS A 434 -11.03 14.06 -19.09
CA HIS A 434 -10.45 15.34 -19.46
C HIS A 434 -10.13 16.23 -18.26
N SER A 435 -10.86 16.12 -17.15
CA SER A 435 -10.50 16.78 -15.89
C SER A 435 -9.12 16.36 -15.40
N ALA A 436 -8.85 15.04 -15.41
CA ALA A 436 -7.54 14.48 -15.02
C ALA A 436 -6.42 14.88 -16.00
N ILE A 437 -6.69 14.84 -17.30
CA ILE A 437 -5.74 15.28 -18.35
C ILE A 437 -5.38 16.76 -18.18
N LEU A 438 -6.38 17.62 -17.95
CA LEU A 438 -6.19 19.06 -17.76
C LEU A 438 -5.44 19.36 -16.46
N ALA A 439 -5.81 18.72 -15.34
CA ALA A 439 -5.12 18.89 -14.07
C ALA A 439 -3.63 18.50 -14.16
N LYS A 440 -3.35 17.37 -14.81
CA LYS A 440 -1.98 16.91 -15.09
C LYS A 440 -1.21 17.90 -15.95
N ALA A 441 -1.81 18.41 -17.02
CA ALA A 441 -1.18 19.40 -17.90
C ALA A 441 -0.93 20.75 -17.19
N MET A 442 -1.78 21.10 -16.22
CA MET A 442 -1.57 22.24 -15.33
C MET A 442 -0.56 21.96 -14.21
N GLY A 443 -0.01 20.74 -14.10
CA GLY A 443 0.92 20.37 -13.03
C GLY A 443 0.30 20.36 -11.64
N ILE A 444 -1.02 20.15 -11.55
CA ILE A 444 -1.74 20.05 -10.28
C ILE A 444 -1.79 18.58 -9.87
N PRO A 445 -1.29 18.22 -8.67
CA PRO A 445 -1.41 16.87 -8.13
C PRO A 445 -2.88 16.46 -8.04
N MET A 446 -3.25 15.26 -8.49
CA MET A 446 -4.65 14.81 -8.47
C MET A 446 -4.77 13.33 -8.13
N VAL A 447 -5.75 13.00 -7.29
CA VAL A 447 -6.20 11.64 -6.96
C VAL A 447 -7.71 11.57 -7.09
N VAL A 448 -8.23 10.54 -7.74
CA VAL A 448 -9.67 10.31 -7.95
C VAL A 448 -10.11 9.01 -7.26
N GLY A 449 -11.42 8.78 -7.12
CA GLY A 449 -11.92 7.56 -6.49
C GLY A 449 -11.57 7.43 -5.00
N MET A 450 -11.30 8.57 -4.34
CA MET A 450 -10.93 8.63 -2.93
C MET A 450 -12.18 8.55 -2.06
N ASN A 451 -12.72 7.34 -1.90
CA ASN A 451 -13.95 7.10 -1.14
C ASN A 451 -13.86 7.72 0.27
N ASP A 452 -15.00 8.25 0.74
CA ASP A 452 -15.14 8.93 2.03
C ASP A 452 -14.33 10.23 2.23
N CYS A 453 -13.66 10.78 1.20
CA CYS A 453 -12.85 11.99 1.39
C CYS A 453 -13.66 13.18 1.89
N LEU A 454 -14.90 13.34 1.45
CA LEU A 454 -15.79 14.39 1.93
C LEU A 454 -16.28 14.16 3.37
N SER A 455 -16.49 12.91 3.79
CA SER A 455 -17.00 12.61 5.13
C SER A 455 -15.89 12.60 6.19
N LYS A 456 -14.66 12.26 5.80
CA LYS A 456 -13.52 12.11 6.71
C LYS A 456 -12.59 13.33 6.79
N THR A 457 -12.76 14.33 5.93
CA THR A 457 -11.97 15.57 5.98
C THR A 457 -12.82 16.77 6.43
N ARG A 458 -12.17 17.90 6.76
CA ARG A 458 -12.82 19.17 7.06
C ARG A 458 -12.01 20.34 6.49
N SER A 459 -12.69 21.38 6.02
CA SER A 459 -12.00 22.62 5.60
C SER A 459 -11.13 23.18 6.73
N GLY A 460 -9.89 23.52 6.40
CA GLY A 460 -8.85 23.98 7.33
C GLY A 460 -8.01 22.87 7.97
N GLN A 461 -8.42 21.60 7.88
CA GLN A 461 -7.64 20.46 8.40
C GLN A 461 -6.35 20.30 7.60
N LYS A 462 -5.20 20.13 8.25
CA LYS A 462 -3.95 19.85 7.55
C LYS A 462 -3.96 18.43 7.00
N ALA A 463 -3.51 18.27 5.77
CA ALA A 463 -3.34 16.98 5.14
C ALA A 463 -2.09 16.95 4.25
N MET A 464 -1.58 15.76 4.01
CA MET A 464 -0.57 15.46 3.01
C MET A 464 -1.20 14.59 1.93
N LEU A 465 -1.14 15.05 0.69
CA LEU A 465 -1.55 14.30 -0.49
C LEU A 465 -0.30 13.74 -1.18
N ASP A 466 -0.12 12.42 -1.10
CA ASP A 466 0.82 11.66 -1.92
C ASP A 466 0.07 11.19 -3.17
N ALA A 467 0.07 12.01 -4.21
CA ALA A 467 -0.60 11.70 -5.47
C ALA A 467 0.12 10.61 -6.26
N ALA A 468 1.39 10.28 -5.94
CA ALA A 468 2.09 9.17 -6.58
C ALA A 468 1.59 7.81 -6.06
N ARG A 469 1.29 7.73 -4.76
CA ARG A 469 0.75 6.52 -4.12
C ARG A 469 -0.77 6.50 -4.02
N GLY A 470 -1.43 7.59 -4.41
CA GLY A 470 -2.88 7.74 -4.29
C GLY A 470 -3.34 7.83 -2.84
N VAL A 471 -2.56 8.45 -1.96
CA VAL A 471 -2.83 8.50 -0.51
C VAL A 471 -3.07 9.94 -0.03
N LEU A 472 -4.13 10.16 0.74
CA LEU A 472 -4.34 11.38 1.51
C LEU A 472 -4.22 11.07 3.01
N GLN A 473 -3.16 11.57 3.64
CA GLN A 473 -2.93 11.44 5.08
C GLN A 473 -3.45 12.68 5.81
N LEU A 474 -4.33 12.49 6.79
CA LEU A 474 -4.92 13.58 7.55
C LEU A 474 -4.11 13.83 8.81
N SER A 475 -3.71 15.07 9.09
CA SER A 475 -3.10 15.42 10.38
C SER A 475 -4.18 15.66 11.44
N HIS A 476 -3.83 15.42 12.71
CA HIS A 476 -4.66 15.75 13.88
C HIS A 476 -4.83 17.26 14.07
#